data_AF-A0A6B3RSM7-F1
#
_entry.id   AF-A0A6B3RSM7-F1
#
_cell.length_a   1.000
_cell.length_b   1.000
_cell.length_c   1.000
_cell.angle_alpha   90.00
_cell.angle_beta   90.00
_cell.angle_gamma   90.00
#
_symmetry.space_group_name_H-M   'P 1'
#
loop_
_entity.id
_entity.type
_entity.pdbx_description
1 polymer ?
#
loop_
_entity_poly.entity_id
_entity_poly.type
_entity_poly.pdbx_seq_one_letter_code
_entity_poly.pdbx_strand_id
1 'polypeptide(L)'
;MAATPPEADLVEAIERLGDKLGQAKASINRRFIGQEKVVDLVLASMLCGGHALLVGLPGLGKTRLVDTLGTVMGLSANRIQFTPDLMPADILGSEVLETGEGGARAFRFIEGPIFCQLLMADEINRASPRTQSALLQAMQEKEVTIAGQHRKLGKPFHVLATQNPIEQEGTYPLPEAQLDRFLVQVDVEYPTRATERDILIATTGAEDAQSTQVFTAEELIAAQSVIRRMPVGEAVVEAILDLVRACRPGEAEGRALEGSLSWGPGPRAAQALMLTVRARALLDGRLAPSVSDVAAMARAVLTHRMALSFAARARGETLSGIIDQVTTRTLRLEAAA
;
A
#
# COMPACT_ATOMS: atom_id res chain seq x y z
N MET A 1 23.75 13.97 15.81
CA MET A 1 23.99 13.94 14.35
C MET A 1 24.76 12.67 14.06
N ALA A 2 24.10 11.61 13.57
CA ALA A 2 24.79 10.39 13.17
C ALA A 2 25.45 10.64 11.81
N ALA A 3 26.75 10.36 11.70
CA ALA A 3 27.51 10.51 10.47
C ALA A 3 26.86 9.71 9.34
N THR A 4 26.66 10.33 8.17
CA THR A 4 26.24 9.64 6.96
C THR A 4 27.26 8.56 6.64
N PRO A 5 26.88 7.27 6.58
CA PRO A 5 27.81 6.22 6.20
C PRO A 5 28.39 6.50 4.80
N PRO A 6 29.66 6.11 4.53
CA PRO A 6 30.30 6.33 3.24
C PRO A 6 29.50 5.68 2.09
N GLU A 7 29.55 6.26 0.89
CA GLU A 7 28.77 5.80 -0.29
C GLU A 7 28.96 4.31 -0.61
N ALA A 8 30.17 3.77 -0.38
CA ALA A 8 30.47 2.35 -0.57
C ALA A 8 29.62 1.43 0.33
N ASP A 9 29.31 1.86 1.55
CA ASP A 9 28.48 1.12 2.51
C ASP A 9 26.99 1.11 2.07
N LEU A 10 26.54 2.14 1.35
CA LEU A 10 25.18 2.18 0.82
C LEU A 10 24.98 1.21 -0.35
N VAL A 11 25.96 1.09 -1.25
CA VAL A 11 25.88 0.16 -2.39
C VAL A 11 25.80 -1.28 -1.90
N GLU A 12 26.70 -1.68 -0.98
CA GLU A 12 26.68 -3.03 -0.39
C GLU A 12 25.36 -3.30 0.35
N ALA A 13 24.83 -2.31 1.08
CA ALA A 13 23.53 -2.43 1.75
C ALA A 13 22.37 -2.61 0.76
N ILE A 14 22.40 -1.95 -0.40
CA ILE A 14 21.39 -2.09 -1.46
C ILE A 14 21.47 -3.48 -2.09
N GLU A 15 22.66 -3.97 -2.43
CA GLU A 15 22.85 -5.29 -3.03
C GLU A 15 22.38 -6.42 -2.10
N ARG A 16 22.84 -6.39 -0.84
CA ARG A 16 22.42 -7.36 0.18
C ARG A 16 20.91 -7.35 0.41
N LEU A 17 20.30 -6.17 0.38
CA LEU A 17 18.85 -6.03 0.51
C LEU A 17 18.12 -6.56 -0.73
N GLY A 18 18.64 -6.34 -1.92
CA GLY A 18 18.12 -6.90 -3.18
C GLY A 18 18.06 -8.43 -3.14
N ASP A 19 19.15 -9.10 -2.73
CA ASP A 19 19.20 -10.56 -2.59
C ASP A 19 18.15 -11.07 -1.59
N LYS A 20 18.03 -10.38 -0.46
CA LYS A 20 17.07 -10.74 0.58
C LYS A 20 15.62 -10.54 0.13
N LEU A 21 15.36 -9.50 -0.65
CA LEU A 21 14.05 -9.27 -1.28
C LEU A 21 13.73 -10.34 -2.33
N GLY A 22 14.72 -10.80 -3.09
CA GLY A 22 14.58 -11.95 -3.98
C GLY A 22 14.13 -13.21 -3.25
N GLN A 23 14.71 -13.49 -2.09
CA GLN A 23 14.30 -14.61 -1.23
C GLN A 23 12.88 -14.43 -0.68
N ALA A 24 12.53 -13.21 -0.24
CA ALA A 24 11.18 -12.91 0.23
C ALA A 24 10.13 -13.08 -0.89
N LYS A 25 10.37 -12.54 -2.09
CA LYS A 25 9.51 -12.71 -3.26
C LYS A 25 9.34 -14.19 -3.61
N ALA A 26 10.43 -14.97 -3.63
CA ALA A 26 10.36 -16.40 -3.88
C ALA A 26 9.50 -17.13 -2.82
N SER A 27 9.63 -16.78 -1.54
CA SER A 27 8.79 -17.37 -0.48
C SER A 27 7.31 -16.97 -0.60
N ILE A 28 7.01 -15.74 -1.03
CA ILE A 28 5.63 -15.28 -1.22
C ILE A 28 5.00 -15.98 -2.42
N ASN A 29 5.70 -16.03 -3.56
CA ASN A 29 5.20 -16.59 -4.81
C ASN A 29 4.95 -18.11 -4.74
N ARG A 30 5.56 -18.82 -3.79
CA ARG A 30 5.23 -20.23 -3.50
C ARG A 30 3.79 -20.41 -3.00
N ARG A 31 3.27 -19.44 -2.24
CA ARG A 31 1.93 -19.51 -1.63
C ARG A 31 0.91 -18.64 -2.37
N PHE A 32 1.37 -17.60 -3.07
CA PHE A 32 0.53 -16.65 -3.81
C PHE A 32 0.90 -16.65 -5.30
N ILE A 33 0.16 -17.42 -6.09
CA ILE A 33 0.55 -17.80 -7.46
C ILE A 33 0.03 -16.81 -8.50
N GLY A 34 0.92 -16.39 -9.41
CA GLY A 34 0.61 -15.66 -10.64
C GLY A 34 0.07 -14.24 -10.47
N GLN A 35 0.37 -13.60 -9.34
CA GLN A 35 0.05 -12.20 -9.07
C GLN A 35 1.30 -11.40 -8.66
N GLU A 36 2.39 -11.57 -9.40
CA GLU A 36 3.69 -10.96 -9.11
C GLU A 36 3.61 -9.43 -8.99
N LYS A 37 2.85 -8.77 -9.87
CA LYS A 37 2.64 -7.32 -9.81
C LYS A 37 1.99 -6.86 -8.51
N VAL A 38 1.05 -7.64 -7.98
CA VAL A 38 0.39 -7.33 -6.68
C VAL A 38 1.41 -7.46 -5.55
N VAL A 39 2.21 -8.53 -5.57
CA VAL A 39 3.29 -8.74 -4.58
C VAL A 39 4.30 -7.60 -4.63
N ASP A 40 4.76 -7.21 -5.81
CA ASP A 40 5.73 -6.13 -5.99
C ASP A 40 5.21 -4.79 -5.48
N LEU A 41 3.96 -4.44 -5.78
CA LEU A 41 3.36 -3.19 -5.32
C LEU A 41 3.15 -3.16 -3.80
N VAL A 42 2.76 -4.30 -3.20
CA VAL A 42 2.60 -4.39 -1.74
C VAL A 42 3.95 -4.35 -1.03
N LEU A 43 4.95 -5.09 -1.52
CA LEU A 43 6.31 -5.03 -0.99
C LEU A 43 6.90 -3.62 -1.13
N ALA A 44 6.74 -2.98 -2.29
CA ALA A 44 7.15 -1.60 -2.49
C ALA A 44 6.49 -0.68 -1.45
N SER A 45 5.19 -0.86 -1.19
CA SER A 45 4.50 -0.08 -0.18
C SER A 45 5.09 -0.24 1.22
N MET A 46 5.38 -1.48 1.63
CA MET A 46 6.00 -1.79 2.93
C MET A 46 7.42 -1.23 3.04
N LEU A 47 8.22 -1.36 1.99
CA LEU A 47 9.58 -0.81 1.89
C LEU A 47 9.62 0.72 1.95
N CYS A 48 8.56 1.38 1.50
CA CYS A 48 8.42 2.83 1.61
C CYS A 48 7.88 3.29 2.98
N GLY A 49 7.50 2.37 3.89
CA GLY A 49 6.84 2.73 5.15
C GLY A 49 5.36 3.10 4.98
N GLY A 50 4.75 2.74 3.85
CA GLY A 50 3.41 3.14 3.45
C GLY A 50 2.32 2.11 3.75
N HIS A 51 1.11 2.45 3.31
CA HIS A 51 -0.08 1.62 3.36
C HIS A 51 -0.56 1.33 1.93
N ALA A 52 -1.21 0.19 1.69
CA ALA A 52 -1.73 -0.16 0.38
C ALA A 52 -3.25 -0.41 0.43
N LEU A 53 -3.93 -0.01 -0.65
CA LEU A 53 -5.35 -0.25 -0.87
C LEU A 53 -5.52 -1.33 -1.95
N LEU A 54 -6.03 -2.50 -1.58
CA LEU A 54 -6.24 -3.65 -2.46
C LEU A 54 -7.68 -3.67 -2.99
N VAL A 55 -7.87 -3.18 -4.21
CA VAL A 55 -9.18 -3.14 -4.87
C VAL A 55 -9.34 -4.39 -5.72
N GLY A 56 -10.45 -5.11 -5.56
CA GLY A 56 -10.71 -6.30 -6.36
C GLY A 56 -11.79 -7.18 -5.74
N LEU A 57 -12.16 -8.25 -6.44
CA LEU A 57 -13.29 -9.08 -6.04
C LEU A 57 -12.96 -10.02 -4.86
N PRO A 58 -14.00 -10.52 -4.17
CA PRO A 58 -13.84 -11.55 -3.15
C PRO A 58 -13.18 -12.81 -3.73
N GLY A 59 -12.43 -13.53 -2.90
CA GLY A 59 -11.84 -14.81 -3.29
C GLY A 59 -10.53 -14.74 -4.09
N LEU A 60 -10.00 -13.56 -4.38
CA LEU A 60 -8.72 -13.39 -5.12
C LEU A 60 -7.46 -13.58 -4.26
N GLY A 61 -7.56 -14.31 -3.15
CA GLY A 61 -6.42 -14.67 -2.30
C GLY A 61 -5.83 -13.52 -1.46
N LYS A 62 -6.52 -12.38 -1.33
CA LYS A 62 -6.04 -11.20 -0.57
C LYS A 62 -5.66 -11.54 0.86
N THR A 63 -6.49 -12.31 1.57
CA THR A 63 -6.19 -12.78 2.94
C THR A 63 -4.93 -13.61 2.98
N ARG A 64 -4.78 -14.56 2.05
CA ARG A 64 -3.58 -15.41 1.93
C ARG A 64 -2.33 -14.58 1.68
N LEU A 65 -2.42 -13.52 0.87
CA LEU A 65 -1.31 -12.59 0.65
C LEU A 65 -0.89 -11.90 1.95
N VAL A 66 -1.82 -11.35 2.73
CA VAL A 66 -1.49 -10.65 3.98
C VAL A 66 -0.88 -11.61 5.01
N ASP A 67 -1.45 -12.80 5.19
CA ASP A 67 -0.92 -13.81 6.11
C ASP A 67 0.50 -14.22 5.71
N THR A 68 0.72 -14.46 4.41
CA THR A 68 2.03 -14.81 3.86
C THR A 68 3.04 -13.69 4.08
N LEU A 69 2.65 -12.43 3.86
CA LEU A 69 3.51 -11.28 4.11
C LEU A 69 3.85 -11.14 5.60
N GLY A 70 2.89 -11.37 6.51
CA GLY A 70 3.13 -11.36 7.95
C GLY A 70 4.23 -12.36 8.33
N THR A 71 4.14 -13.59 7.83
CA THR A 71 5.16 -14.62 8.06
C THR A 71 6.51 -14.27 7.43
N VAL A 72 6.54 -13.96 6.13
CA VAL A 72 7.79 -13.69 5.39
C VAL A 72 8.52 -12.47 5.94
N MET A 73 7.77 -11.44 6.34
CA MET A 73 8.34 -10.19 6.84
C MET A 73 8.61 -10.21 8.35
N GLY A 74 8.24 -11.28 9.05
CA GLY A 74 8.44 -11.42 10.50
C GLY A 74 7.64 -10.40 11.31
N LEU A 75 6.40 -10.12 10.89
CA LEU A 75 5.53 -9.10 11.49
C LEU A 75 4.37 -9.75 12.25
N SER A 76 4.04 -9.20 13.41
CA SER A 76 2.76 -9.48 14.07
C SER A 76 1.63 -8.94 13.20
N ALA A 77 0.78 -9.85 12.71
CA ALA A 77 -0.31 -9.53 11.81
C ALA A 77 -1.67 -9.72 12.49
N ASN A 78 -2.56 -8.74 12.33
CA ASN A 78 -3.95 -8.82 12.78
C ASN A 78 -4.90 -8.54 11.60
N ARG A 79 -6.13 -9.01 11.74
CA ARG A 79 -7.19 -8.83 10.73
C ARG A 79 -8.43 -8.22 11.37
N ILE A 80 -9.01 -7.25 10.67
CA ILE A 80 -10.31 -6.64 10.99
C ILE A 80 -11.20 -6.75 9.77
N GLN A 81 -12.40 -7.29 9.97
CA GLN A 81 -13.46 -7.23 8.99
C GLN A 81 -14.30 -5.98 9.26
N PHE A 82 -14.39 -5.07 8.29
CA PHE A 82 -15.21 -3.88 8.44
C PHE A 82 -16.67 -4.25 8.14
N THR A 83 -17.53 -3.90 9.08
CA THR A 83 -18.99 -4.10 9.02
C THR A 83 -19.70 -2.79 9.37
N PRO A 84 -20.98 -2.62 8.99
CA PRO A 84 -21.71 -1.38 9.25
C PRO A 84 -21.85 -1.02 10.74
N ASP A 85 -21.81 -2.03 11.61
CA ASP A 85 -21.93 -1.92 13.07
C ASP A 85 -20.59 -1.75 13.80
N LEU A 86 -19.46 -1.90 13.09
CA LEU A 86 -18.13 -1.79 13.69
C LEU A 86 -17.90 -0.38 14.27
N MET A 87 -17.59 -0.32 15.56
CA MET A 87 -17.32 0.95 16.24
C MET A 87 -15.81 1.26 16.28
N PRO A 88 -15.43 2.54 16.42
CA PRO A 88 -14.03 2.91 16.62
C PRO A 88 -13.35 2.16 17.78
N ALA A 89 -14.07 1.89 18.88
CA ALA A 89 -13.52 1.17 20.02
C ALA A 89 -13.14 -0.29 19.70
N ASP A 90 -13.82 -0.92 18.75
CA ASP A 90 -13.51 -2.30 18.33
C ASP A 90 -12.20 -2.37 17.53
N ILE A 91 -11.76 -1.24 16.97
CA ILE A 91 -10.51 -1.10 16.22
C ILE A 91 -9.40 -0.61 17.15
N LEU A 92 -9.65 0.48 17.88
CA LEU A 92 -8.67 1.19 18.69
C LEU A 92 -8.44 0.54 20.06
N GLY A 93 -9.38 -0.28 20.54
CA GLY A 93 -9.41 -0.77 21.91
C GLY A 93 -10.32 0.06 22.82
N SER A 94 -10.60 -0.48 24.01
CA SER A 94 -11.50 0.14 24.99
C SER A 94 -11.01 -0.07 26.42
N GLU A 95 -11.48 0.77 27.34
CA GLU A 95 -11.29 0.56 28.77
C GLU A 95 -12.47 -0.21 29.35
N VAL A 96 -12.17 -1.30 30.04
CA VAL A 96 -13.15 -2.10 30.77
C VAL A 96 -12.91 -1.96 32.27
N LEU A 97 -13.99 -1.94 33.04
CA LEU A 97 -13.92 -1.94 34.50
C LEU A 97 -13.74 -3.37 34.99
N GLU A 98 -12.53 -3.70 35.45
CA GLU A 98 -12.22 -5.00 36.03
C GLU A 98 -12.36 -4.91 37.55
N THR A 99 -13.02 -5.91 38.15
CA THR A 99 -13.11 -6.03 39.61
C THR A 99 -12.12 -7.10 40.04
N GLY A 100 -11.07 -6.68 40.75
CA GLY A 100 -10.07 -7.62 41.27
C GLY A 100 -10.64 -8.52 42.37
N GLU A 101 -9.92 -9.57 42.73
CA GLU A 101 -10.34 -10.58 43.73
C GLU A 101 -10.68 -9.96 45.11
N GLY A 102 -10.20 -8.76 45.42
CA GLY A 102 -10.51 -8.01 46.65
C GLY A 102 -11.65 -6.98 46.54
N GLY A 103 -12.41 -6.95 45.44
CA GLY A 103 -13.52 -6.01 45.23
C GLY A 103 -13.12 -4.60 44.77
N ALA A 104 -11.82 -4.34 44.61
CA ALA A 104 -11.32 -3.09 44.04
C ALA A 104 -11.65 -3.01 42.54
N ARG A 105 -12.23 -1.88 42.11
CA ARG A 105 -12.56 -1.61 40.71
C ARG A 105 -11.42 -0.81 40.08
N ALA A 106 -10.84 -1.32 38.99
CA ALA A 106 -9.81 -0.65 38.22
C ALA A 106 -10.18 -0.64 36.73
N PHE A 107 -9.87 0.44 36.04
CA PHE A 107 -10.00 0.49 34.59
C PHE A 107 -8.78 -0.19 33.96
N ARG A 108 -9.03 -1.20 33.12
CA ARG A 108 -8.02 -1.88 32.31
C ARG A 108 -8.27 -1.60 30.85
N PHE A 109 -7.23 -1.18 30.15
CA PHE A 109 -7.28 -1.04 28.70
C PHE A 109 -7.10 -2.39 28.01
N ILE A 110 -7.98 -2.70 27.09
CA ILE A 110 -7.88 -3.83 26.17
C ILE A 110 -7.45 -3.26 24.82
N GLU A 111 -6.26 -3.66 24.36
CA GLU A 111 -5.73 -3.28 23.06
C GLU A 111 -6.63 -3.79 21.94
N GLY A 112 -6.98 -2.88 21.03
CA GLY A 112 -7.66 -3.25 19.80
C GLY A 112 -6.73 -3.95 18.79
N PRO A 113 -7.29 -4.51 17.72
CA PRO A 113 -6.54 -5.21 16.68
C PRO A 113 -5.49 -4.35 15.95
N ILE A 114 -5.54 -3.02 16.04
CA ILE A 114 -4.50 -2.14 15.43
C ILE A 114 -3.14 -2.20 16.13
N PHE A 115 -3.06 -2.75 17.34
CA PHE A 115 -1.79 -2.93 18.06
C PHE A 115 -1.00 -4.13 17.51
N CYS A 116 -0.64 -4.02 16.24
CA CYS A 116 0.15 -4.99 15.48
C CYS A 116 1.16 -4.24 14.58
N GLN A 117 1.87 -4.98 13.74
CA GLN A 117 2.79 -4.41 12.75
C GLN A 117 2.24 -4.47 11.32
N LEU A 118 1.38 -5.44 11.03
CA LEU A 118 0.69 -5.58 9.75
C LEU A 118 -0.81 -5.78 9.97
N LEU A 119 -1.62 -4.80 9.58
CA LEU A 119 -3.06 -4.88 9.73
C LEU A 119 -3.74 -5.14 8.38
N MET A 120 -4.53 -6.21 8.31
CA MET A 120 -5.51 -6.39 7.24
C MET A 120 -6.82 -5.70 7.63
N ALA A 121 -7.24 -4.71 6.83
CA ALA A 121 -8.52 -4.03 7.02
C ALA A 121 -9.46 -4.39 5.87
N ASP A 122 -10.22 -5.47 6.04
CA ASP A 122 -11.09 -5.99 4.99
C ASP A 122 -12.35 -5.14 4.82
N GLU A 123 -12.68 -4.82 3.57
CA GLU A 123 -13.90 -4.10 3.16
C GLU A 123 -14.07 -2.76 3.88
N ILE A 124 -13.00 -1.95 3.92
CA ILE A 124 -12.95 -0.68 4.68
C ILE A 124 -14.12 0.27 4.36
N ASN A 125 -14.67 0.17 3.15
CA ASN A 125 -15.84 0.93 2.71
C ASN A 125 -17.17 0.50 3.36
N ARG A 126 -17.24 -0.59 4.14
CA ARG A 126 -18.49 -1.02 4.81
C ARG A 126 -18.71 -0.40 6.18
N ALA A 127 -17.67 0.12 6.83
CA ALA A 127 -17.83 0.77 8.13
C ALA A 127 -18.21 2.25 7.98
N SER A 128 -18.81 2.80 9.03
CA SER A 128 -19.18 4.22 9.09
C SER A 128 -17.96 5.14 8.87
N PRO A 129 -18.18 6.38 8.36
CA PRO A 129 -17.10 7.37 8.20
C PRO A 129 -16.32 7.65 9.50
N ARG A 130 -16.98 7.53 10.67
CA ARG A 130 -16.34 7.70 11.98
C ARG A 130 -15.33 6.59 12.27
N THR A 131 -15.71 5.34 11.98
CA THR A 131 -14.86 4.15 12.15
C THR A 131 -13.69 4.15 11.16
N GLN A 132 -13.94 4.52 9.90
CA GLN A 132 -12.89 4.72 8.90
C GLN A 132 -11.88 5.78 9.36
N SER A 133 -12.36 6.92 9.86
CA SER A 133 -11.51 8.01 10.34
C SER A 133 -10.60 7.60 11.50
N ALA A 134 -11.10 6.74 12.40
CA ALA A 134 -10.31 6.23 13.53
C ALA A 134 -9.08 5.42 13.06
N LEU A 135 -9.27 4.50 12.11
CA LEU A 135 -8.15 3.74 11.53
C LEU A 135 -7.18 4.66 10.78
N LEU A 136 -7.69 5.61 9.99
CA LEU A 136 -6.87 6.50 9.16
C LEU A 136 -6.06 7.51 10.00
N GLN A 137 -6.57 7.90 11.16
CA GLN A 137 -5.81 8.67 12.14
C GLN A 137 -4.66 7.82 12.69
N ALA A 138 -4.94 6.58 13.12
CA ALA A 138 -3.91 5.65 13.60
C ALA A 138 -2.83 5.37 12.54
N MET A 139 -3.21 5.27 11.26
CA MET A 139 -2.28 5.16 10.12
C MET A 139 -1.32 6.35 10.02
N GLN A 140 -1.81 7.56 10.26
CA GLN A 140 -1.03 8.79 10.10
C GLN A 140 -0.17 9.08 11.33
N GLU A 141 -0.74 8.94 12.52
CA GLU A 141 -0.11 9.31 13.80
C GLU A 141 0.80 8.19 14.33
N LYS A 142 0.56 6.93 13.94
CA LYS A 142 1.27 5.73 14.45
C LYS A 142 1.14 5.56 15.98
N GLU A 143 0.17 6.24 16.56
CA GLU A 143 -0.26 6.18 17.94
C GLU A 143 -1.74 6.51 18.03
N VAL A 144 -2.36 6.18 19.16
CA VAL A 144 -3.76 6.48 19.45
C VAL A 144 -3.89 7.01 20.87
N THR A 145 -4.85 7.89 21.09
CA THR A 145 -5.15 8.44 22.42
C THR A 145 -6.49 7.91 22.90
N ILE A 146 -6.47 7.08 23.95
CA ILE A 146 -7.67 6.52 24.56
C ILE A 146 -7.68 6.91 26.04
N ALA A 147 -8.80 7.46 26.51
CA ALA A 147 -8.96 7.95 27.89
C ALA A 147 -7.84 8.90 28.36
N GLY A 148 -7.33 9.75 27.45
CA GLY A 148 -6.26 10.71 27.74
C GLY A 148 -4.85 10.11 27.80
N GLN A 149 -4.67 8.82 27.52
CA GLN A 149 -3.37 8.16 27.47
C GLN A 149 -2.94 7.92 26.02
N HIS A 150 -1.74 8.39 25.67
CA HIS A 150 -1.10 8.10 24.38
C HIS A 150 -0.57 6.67 24.35
N ARG A 151 -0.90 5.93 23.29
CA ARG A 151 -0.51 4.53 23.10
C ARG A 151 0.10 4.35 21.72
N LYS A 152 1.36 3.93 21.65
CA LYS A 152 2.08 3.72 20.39
C LYS A 152 1.67 2.40 19.74
N LEU A 153 1.58 2.39 18.42
CA LEU A 153 1.35 1.16 17.65
C LEU A 153 2.66 0.39 17.48
N GLY A 154 2.54 -0.86 17.01
CA GLY A 154 3.69 -1.68 16.65
C GLY A 154 4.55 -1.01 15.59
N LYS A 155 5.86 -1.29 15.59
CA LYS A 155 6.80 -0.72 14.60
C LYS A 155 7.49 -1.84 13.83
N PRO A 156 7.50 -1.80 12.48
CA PRO A 156 6.78 -0.86 11.63
C PRO A 156 5.25 -1.10 11.68
N PHE A 157 4.44 -0.12 11.26
CA PHE A 157 2.97 -0.26 11.20
C PHE A 157 2.46 -0.04 9.78
N HIS A 158 2.01 -1.13 9.17
CA HIS A 158 1.45 -1.21 7.82
C HIS A 158 -0.02 -1.60 7.86
N VAL A 159 -0.75 -1.14 6.86
CA VAL A 159 -2.18 -1.42 6.69
C VAL A 159 -2.39 -1.79 5.24
N LEU A 160 -2.95 -2.98 5.03
CA LEU A 160 -3.42 -3.48 3.75
C LEU A 160 -4.95 -3.47 3.82
N ALA A 161 -5.54 -2.39 3.33
CA ALA A 161 -6.98 -2.23 3.31
C ALA A 161 -7.55 -2.84 2.03
N THR A 162 -8.70 -3.51 2.09
CA THR A 162 -9.34 -4.08 0.90
C THR A 162 -10.65 -3.34 0.61
N GLN A 163 -10.99 -3.24 -0.68
CA GLN A 163 -12.28 -2.76 -1.14
C GLN A 163 -12.83 -3.68 -2.22
N ASN A 164 -14.13 -3.96 -2.12
CA ASN A 164 -14.89 -4.66 -3.14
C ASN A 164 -15.61 -3.64 -4.03
N PRO A 165 -15.28 -3.54 -5.33
CA PRO A 165 -15.84 -2.51 -6.20
C PRO A 165 -17.31 -2.75 -6.62
N ILE A 166 -17.84 -3.97 -6.47
CA ILE A 166 -19.20 -4.32 -6.95
C ILE A 166 -20.26 -4.07 -5.87
N GLU A 167 -19.87 -4.16 -4.60
CA GLU A 167 -20.80 -4.06 -3.49
C GLU A 167 -21.12 -2.58 -3.22
N GLN A 168 -22.31 -2.15 -3.64
CA GLN A 168 -22.75 -0.75 -3.49
C GLN A 168 -23.68 -0.56 -2.29
N GLU A 169 -24.36 -1.61 -1.85
CA GLU A 169 -25.33 -1.53 -0.76
C GLU A 169 -24.63 -1.47 0.61
N GLY A 170 -24.99 -0.50 1.43
CA GLY A 170 -24.40 -0.34 2.77
C GLY A 170 -22.93 0.06 2.78
N THR A 171 -22.44 0.70 1.70
CA THR A 171 -21.05 1.18 1.61
C THR A 171 -20.94 2.70 1.72
N TYR A 172 -19.85 3.13 2.36
CA TYR A 172 -19.42 4.50 2.55
C TYR A 172 -18.09 4.70 1.80
N PRO A 173 -18.08 5.41 0.66
CA PRO A 173 -16.85 5.65 -0.08
C PRO A 173 -15.88 6.45 0.77
N LEU A 174 -14.59 6.08 0.72
CA LEU A 174 -13.54 6.85 1.38
C LEU A 174 -13.44 8.23 0.69
N PRO A 175 -13.53 9.34 1.44
CA PRO A 175 -13.22 10.67 0.93
C PRO A 175 -11.81 10.74 0.35
N GLU A 176 -11.60 11.66 -0.58
CA GLU A 176 -10.34 11.84 -1.31
C GLU A 176 -9.16 12.10 -0.37
N ALA A 177 -9.37 12.92 0.65
CA ALA A 177 -8.39 13.19 1.71
C ALA A 177 -8.01 11.94 2.52
N GLN A 178 -8.87 10.93 2.56
CA GLN A 178 -8.63 9.64 3.21
C GLN A 178 -7.87 8.70 2.29
N LEU A 179 -8.28 8.59 1.03
CA LEU A 179 -7.59 7.80 0.02
C LEU A 179 -6.12 8.23 -0.14
N ASP A 180 -5.83 9.52 -0.12
CA ASP A 180 -4.47 10.05 -0.29
C ASP A 180 -3.48 9.58 0.80
N ARG A 181 -3.96 9.05 1.94
CA ARG A 181 -3.13 8.43 2.99
C ARG A 181 -2.58 7.05 2.60
N PHE A 182 -3.15 6.41 1.59
CA PHE A 182 -2.59 5.18 1.02
C PHE A 182 -1.47 5.53 0.04
N LEU A 183 -0.34 4.85 0.14
CA LEU A 183 0.80 5.08 -0.75
C LEU A 183 0.45 4.65 -2.17
N VAL A 184 -0.13 3.45 -2.30
CA VAL A 184 -0.55 2.85 -3.56
C VAL A 184 -1.95 2.25 -3.47
N GLN A 185 -2.70 2.33 -4.58
CA GLN A 185 -3.83 1.45 -4.87
C GLN A 185 -3.34 0.32 -5.77
N VAL A 186 -3.73 -0.91 -5.45
CA VAL A 186 -3.39 -2.12 -6.19
C VAL A 186 -4.67 -2.79 -6.63
N ASP A 187 -4.89 -2.80 -7.94
CA ASP A 187 -6.02 -3.52 -8.54
C ASP A 187 -5.65 -5.01 -8.67
N VAL A 188 -6.50 -5.87 -8.11
CA VAL A 188 -6.37 -7.32 -8.12
C VAL A 188 -7.39 -7.86 -9.12
N GLU A 189 -6.89 -8.29 -10.27
CA GLU A 189 -7.68 -8.84 -11.37
C GLU A 189 -7.87 -10.36 -11.23
N TYR A 190 -8.79 -10.92 -12.02
CA TYR A 190 -8.91 -12.38 -12.12
C TYR A 190 -7.61 -12.97 -12.68
N PRO A 191 -7.17 -14.14 -12.16
CA PRO A 191 -6.01 -14.82 -12.71
C PRO A 191 -6.26 -15.25 -14.15
N THR A 192 -5.19 -15.38 -14.93
CA THR A 192 -5.27 -16.04 -16.24
C THR A 192 -5.67 -17.50 -16.06
N ARG A 193 -6.22 -18.14 -17.11
CA ARG A 193 -6.57 -19.58 -17.07
C ARG A 193 -5.39 -20.47 -16.64
N ALA A 194 -4.17 -20.13 -17.07
CA ALA A 194 -2.97 -20.87 -16.69
C ALA A 194 -2.68 -20.71 -15.19
N THR A 195 -2.67 -19.47 -14.71
CA THR A 195 -2.51 -19.15 -13.29
C THR A 195 -3.60 -19.79 -12.43
N GLU A 196 -4.85 -19.76 -12.87
CA GLU A 196 -5.99 -20.34 -12.16
C GLU A 196 -5.87 -21.86 -12.07
N ARG A 197 -5.42 -22.52 -13.13
CA ARG A 197 -5.08 -23.96 -13.10
C ARG A 197 -4.00 -24.26 -12.06
N ASP A 198 -2.95 -23.45 -12.00
CA ASP A 198 -1.85 -23.67 -11.05
C ASP A 198 -2.32 -23.42 -9.61
N ILE A 199 -3.18 -22.41 -9.38
CA ILE A 199 -3.85 -22.18 -8.10
C ILE A 199 -4.69 -23.40 -7.72
N LEU A 200 -5.53 -23.92 -8.63
CA LEU A 200 -6.37 -25.10 -8.38
C LEU A 200 -5.52 -26.29 -7.94
N ILE A 201 -4.43 -26.58 -8.65
CA ILE A 201 -3.53 -27.70 -8.31
C ILE A 201 -2.87 -27.48 -6.94
N ALA A 202 -2.40 -26.26 -6.67
CA ALA A 202 -1.67 -25.95 -5.44
C ALA A 202 -2.55 -25.81 -4.18
N THR A 203 -3.84 -25.52 -4.30
CA THR A 203 -4.74 -25.32 -3.14
C THR A 203 -5.69 -26.47 -2.87
N THR A 204 -5.87 -27.39 -3.82
CA THR A 204 -6.76 -28.56 -3.65
C THR A 204 -6.01 -29.84 -3.33
N GLY A 205 -4.67 -29.79 -3.25
CA GLY A 205 -3.82 -30.88 -2.80
C GLY A 205 -3.87 -31.10 -1.27
N ALA A 206 -3.25 -32.18 -0.80
CA ALA A 206 -3.18 -32.51 0.63
C ALA A 206 -2.18 -31.64 1.43
N GLU A 207 -1.23 -30.99 0.75
CA GLU A 207 -0.18 -30.18 1.37
C GLU A 207 -0.35 -28.71 1.01
N ASP A 208 -0.40 -27.81 2.01
CA ASP A 208 -0.37 -26.36 1.81
C ASP A 208 1.08 -25.86 1.87
N ALA A 209 1.51 -25.17 0.81
CA ALA A 209 2.85 -24.60 0.73
C ALA A 209 3.09 -23.62 1.90
N GLN A 210 4.11 -23.90 2.70
CA GLN A 210 4.49 -23.06 3.83
C GLN A 210 5.40 -21.92 3.38
N SER A 211 5.10 -20.71 3.85
CA SER A 211 5.99 -19.56 3.74
C SER A 211 7.02 -19.56 4.87
N THR A 212 8.24 -19.17 4.57
CA THR A 212 9.32 -19.06 5.56
C THR A 212 9.60 -17.61 5.90
N GLN A 213 9.86 -17.31 7.17
CA GLN A 213 10.30 -15.99 7.57
C GLN A 213 11.66 -15.66 6.94
N VAL A 214 11.75 -14.49 6.30
CA VAL A 214 12.97 -13.98 5.66
C VAL A 214 13.47 -12.73 6.38
N PHE A 215 12.58 -11.83 6.77
CA PHE A 215 12.91 -10.60 7.51
C PHE A 215 12.53 -10.69 8.98
N THR A 216 13.19 -9.87 9.80
CA THR A 216 12.64 -9.36 11.06
C THR A 216 12.07 -7.95 10.88
N ALA A 217 11.29 -7.50 11.87
CA ALA A 217 10.76 -6.14 11.89
C ALA A 217 11.86 -5.07 11.84
N GLU A 218 12.96 -5.27 12.57
CA GLU A 218 14.11 -4.35 12.59
C GLU A 218 14.79 -4.26 11.22
N GLU A 219 14.93 -5.40 10.53
CA GLU A 219 15.51 -5.44 9.19
C GLU A 219 14.60 -4.75 8.16
N LEU A 220 13.28 -4.86 8.29
CA LEU A 220 12.35 -4.10 7.46
C LEU A 220 12.47 -2.59 7.72
N ILE A 221 12.61 -2.16 8.98
CA ILE A 221 12.86 -0.75 9.32
C ILE A 221 14.19 -0.27 8.73
N ALA A 222 15.25 -1.11 8.79
CA ALA A 222 16.53 -0.81 8.16
C ALA A 222 16.39 -0.67 6.64
N ALA A 223 15.63 -1.56 6.00
CA ALA A 223 15.35 -1.51 4.56
C ALA A 223 14.62 -0.20 4.17
N GLN A 224 13.65 0.25 4.98
CA GLN A 224 12.98 1.54 4.78
C GLN A 224 13.95 2.73 4.82
N SER A 225 15.00 2.65 5.64
CA SER A 225 16.07 3.66 5.68
C SER A 225 16.92 3.65 4.41
N VAL A 226 17.27 2.46 3.89
CA VAL A 226 18.00 2.30 2.63
C VAL A 226 17.23 2.92 1.46
N ILE A 227 15.93 2.65 1.34
CA ILE A 227 15.07 3.26 0.31
C ILE A 227 15.11 4.79 0.34
N ARG A 228 15.12 5.40 1.52
CA ARG A 228 15.17 6.86 1.66
C ARG A 228 16.53 7.46 1.27
N ARG A 229 17.59 6.65 1.30
CA ARG A 229 18.96 7.08 0.96
C ARG A 229 19.38 6.74 -0.48
N MET A 230 18.66 5.84 -1.14
CA MET A 230 18.94 5.44 -2.53
C MET A 230 18.96 6.67 -3.45
N PRO A 231 20.03 6.85 -4.26
CA PRO A 231 20.19 7.99 -5.13
C PRO A 231 19.15 7.98 -6.26
N VAL A 232 18.76 9.15 -6.72
CA VAL A 232 17.82 9.34 -7.83
C VAL A 232 18.39 10.37 -8.77
N GLY A 233 18.48 10.03 -10.06
CA GLY A 233 18.96 10.94 -11.09
C GLY A 233 17.95 12.06 -11.39
N GLU A 234 18.46 13.22 -11.81
CA GLU A 234 17.65 14.39 -12.12
C GLU A 234 16.53 14.09 -13.14
N ALA A 235 16.83 13.27 -14.16
CA ALA A 235 15.85 12.87 -15.16
C ALA A 235 14.62 12.16 -14.56
N VAL A 236 14.79 11.41 -13.47
CA VAL A 236 13.68 10.75 -12.77
C VAL A 236 12.89 11.76 -11.93
N VAL A 237 13.55 12.75 -11.33
CA VAL A 237 12.89 13.83 -10.59
C VAL A 237 11.99 14.63 -11.54
N GLU A 238 12.53 15.08 -12.67
CA GLU A 238 11.79 15.84 -13.68
C GLU A 238 10.65 15.01 -14.26
N ALA A 239 10.88 13.73 -14.58
CA ALA A 239 9.83 12.81 -15.02
C ALA A 239 8.65 12.70 -14.04
N ILE A 240 8.93 12.65 -12.74
CA ILE A 240 7.89 12.64 -11.69
C ILE A 240 7.12 13.96 -11.67
N LEU A 241 7.82 15.09 -11.73
CA LEU A 241 7.21 16.42 -11.74
C LEU A 241 6.32 16.61 -12.96
N ASP A 242 6.84 16.33 -14.15
CA ASP A 242 6.12 16.44 -15.41
C ASP A 242 4.85 15.58 -15.40
N LEU A 243 4.94 14.32 -14.95
CA LEU A 243 3.79 13.41 -14.86
C LEU A 243 2.72 13.94 -13.90
N VAL A 244 3.11 14.34 -12.69
CA VAL A 244 2.17 14.80 -11.66
C VAL A 244 1.50 16.11 -12.11
N ARG A 245 2.25 17.04 -12.70
CA ARG A 245 1.72 18.33 -13.16
C ARG A 245 0.86 18.21 -14.40
N ALA A 246 1.19 17.30 -15.32
CA ALA A 246 0.34 16.96 -16.46
C ALA A 246 -1.03 16.39 -16.07
N CYS A 247 -1.16 15.90 -14.84
CA CYS A 247 -2.39 15.38 -14.26
C CYS A 247 -3.19 16.42 -13.45
N ARG A 248 -2.75 17.68 -13.38
CA ARG A 248 -3.44 18.74 -12.61
C ARG A 248 -4.30 19.63 -13.51
N PRO A 249 -5.63 19.69 -13.30
CA PRO A 249 -6.46 20.63 -14.05
C PRO A 249 -6.08 22.08 -13.72
N GLY A 250 -6.02 22.94 -14.73
CA GLY A 250 -5.71 24.37 -14.59
C GLY A 250 -4.22 24.73 -14.64
N GLU A 251 -3.31 23.76 -14.65
CA GLU A 251 -1.88 23.99 -14.90
C GLU A 251 -1.57 23.95 -16.41
N ALA A 252 -0.47 24.60 -16.82
CA ALA A 252 -0.09 24.70 -18.24
C ALA A 252 0.20 23.32 -18.85
N GLU A 253 0.75 22.41 -18.05
CA GLU A 253 1.10 21.03 -18.35
C GLU A 253 -0.14 20.12 -18.43
N GLY A 254 -1.21 20.47 -17.71
CA GLY A 254 -2.47 19.73 -17.64
C GLY A 254 -3.51 20.10 -18.70
N ARG A 255 -3.22 21.07 -19.58
CA ARG A 255 -4.15 21.57 -20.61
C ARG A 255 -4.77 20.47 -21.48
N ALA A 256 -4.02 19.42 -21.78
CA ALA A 256 -4.52 18.33 -22.61
C ALA A 256 -5.52 17.39 -21.90
N LEU A 257 -5.71 17.55 -20.58
CA LEU A 257 -6.74 16.85 -19.79
C LEU A 257 -7.84 17.80 -19.29
N GLU A 258 -7.88 19.03 -19.81
CA GLU A 258 -8.87 20.01 -19.41
C GLU A 258 -10.29 19.48 -19.68
N GLY A 259 -11.17 19.60 -18.69
CA GLY A 259 -12.51 19.02 -18.73
C GLY A 259 -12.58 17.49 -18.58
N SER A 260 -11.45 16.79 -18.53
CA SER A 260 -11.41 15.33 -18.30
C SER A 260 -11.33 14.98 -16.80
N LEU A 261 -10.63 15.81 -16.02
CA LEU A 261 -10.44 15.64 -14.58
C LEU A 261 -11.20 16.70 -13.78
N SER A 262 -11.84 16.29 -12.69
CA SER A 262 -12.42 17.23 -11.70
C SER A 262 -11.36 17.76 -10.73
N TRP A 263 -10.39 16.93 -10.37
CA TRP A 263 -9.22 17.30 -9.58
C TRP A 263 -8.05 16.35 -9.88
N GLY A 264 -6.84 16.81 -9.54
CA GLY A 264 -5.59 16.13 -9.85
C GLY A 264 -4.67 15.93 -8.65
N PRO A 265 -3.53 15.25 -8.85
CA PRO A 265 -2.69 14.78 -7.77
C PRO A 265 -1.88 15.92 -7.12
N GLY A 266 -1.86 15.94 -5.79
CA GLY A 266 -1.07 16.90 -5.00
C GLY A 266 0.42 16.52 -4.84
N PRO A 267 1.20 17.29 -4.06
CA PRO A 267 2.62 17.01 -3.81
C PRO A 267 2.91 15.63 -3.21
N ARG A 268 1.96 15.06 -2.46
CA ARG A 268 2.08 13.69 -1.92
C ARG A 268 2.18 12.63 -3.00
N ALA A 269 1.58 12.84 -4.18
CA ALA A 269 1.75 11.93 -5.31
C ALA A 269 3.20 11.92 -5.80
N ALA A 270 3.85 13.08 -5.90
CA ALA A 270 5.26 13.17 -6.28
C ALA A 270 6.17 12.50 -5.25
N GLN A 271 5.90 12.69 -3.95
CA GLN A 271 6.63 11.99 -2.88
C GLN A 271 6.42 10.47 -2.91
N ALA A 272 5.19 10.03 -3.18
CA ALA A 272 4.85 8.62 -3.33
C ALA A 272 5.56 8.00 -4.54
N LEU A 273 5.57 8.68 -5.69
CA LEU A 273 6.34 8.25 -6.86
C LEU A 273 7.83 8.15 -6.52
N MET A 274 8.41 9.19 -5.91
CA MET A 274 9.83 9.20 -5.52
C MET A 274 10.23 7.99 -4.65
N LEU A 275 9.42 7.65 -3.65
CA LEU A 275 9.69 6.49 -2.80
C LEU A 275 9.47 5.17 -3.54
N THR A 276 8.39 5.07 -4.30
CA THR A 276 8.02 3.80 -4.95
C THR A 276 8.90 3.46 -6.15
N VAL A 277 9.43 4.44 -6.89
CA VAL A 277 10.41 4.15 -7.97
C VAL A 277 11.71 3.60 -7.42
N ARG A 278 12.17 4.07 -6.25
CA ARG A 278 13.33 3.53 -5.54
C ARG A 278 13.06 2.10 -5.08
N ALA A 279 11.90 1.87 -4.46
CA ALA A 279 11.51 0.54 -4.01
C ALA A 279 11.40 -0.46 -5.18
N ARG A 280 10.83 -0.03 -6.31
CA ARG A 280 10.77 -0.83 -7.54
C ARG A 280 12.16 -1.17 -8.07
N ALA A 281 13.03 -0.16 -8.20
CA ALA A 281 14.40 -0.38 -8.66
C ALA A 281 15.15 -1.39 -7.79
N LEU A 282 15.01 -1.28 -6.47
CA LEU A 282 15.59 -2.23 -5.52
C LEU A 282 14.99 -3.65 -5.65
N LEU A 283 13.68 -3.78 -5.83
CA LEU A 283 13.01 -5.07 -6.04
C LEU A 283 13.46 -5.74 -7.35
N ASP A 284 13.93 -4.96 -8.32
CA ASP A 284 14.54 -5.41 -9.57
C ASP A 284 16.08 -5.61 -9.45
N GLY A 285 16.65 -5.44 -8.25
CA GLY A 285 18.10 -5.57 -8.01
C GLY A 285 18.96 -4.43 -8.54
N ARG A 286 18.36 -3.27 -8.87
CA ARG A 286 19.06 -2.10 -9.40
C ARG A 286 19.41 -1.09 -8.30
N LEU A 287 20.57 -0.43 -8.46
CA LEU A 287 21.11 0.55 -7.51
C LEU A 287 20.49 1.94 -7.62
N ALA A 288 19.81 2.24 -8.74
CA ALA A 288 19.16 3.51 -8.98
C ALA A 288 17.88 3.32 -9.82
N PRO A 289 16.83 4.15 -9.60
CA PRO A 289 15.65 4.15 -10.42
C PRO A 289 15.88 4.83 -11.77
N SER A 290 14.96 4.55 -12.68
CA SER A 290 14.93 4.99 -14.06
C SER A 290 13.56 5.61 -14.40
N VAL A 291 13.45 6.28 -15.54
CA VAL A 291 12.18 6.87 -15.99
C VAL A 291 11.10 5.80 -16.22
N SER A 292 11.48 4.57 -16.62
CA SER A 292 10.53 3.46 -16.74
C SER A 292 9.91 3.05 -15.40
N ASP A 293 10.59 3.30 -14.27
CA ASP A 293 10.02 3.05 -12.95
C ASP A 293 8.88 4.03 -12.64
N VAL A 294 9.03 5.29 -13.07
CA VAL A 294 7.97 6.31 -12.94
C VAL A 294 6.72 5.83 -13.67
N ALA A 295 6.88 5.34 -14.90
CA ALA A 295 5.77 4.82 -15.69
C ALA A 295 5.11 3.60 -15.05
N ALA A 296 5.91 2.66 -14.57
CA ALA A 296 5.40 1.44 -13.95
C ALA A 296 4.64 1.70 -12.64
N MET A 297 5.02 2.73 -11.89
CA MET A 297 4.37 3.12 -10.63
C MET A 297 3.21 4.11 -10.81
N ALA A 298 3.09 4.75 -11.98
CA ALA A 298 2.12 5.81 -12.25
C ALA A 298 0.69 5.42 -11.87
N ARG A 299 0.18 4.30 -12.40
CA ARG A 299 -1.20 3.85 -12.12
C ARG A 299 -1.42 3.59 -10.64
N ALA A 300 -0.53 2.83 -10.01
CA ALA A 300 -0.68 2.45 -8.61
C ALA A 300 -0.65 3.67 -7.66
N VAL A 301 0.09 4.73 -8.02
CA VAL A 301 0.21 5.94 -7.20
C VAL A 301 -0.89 6.97 -7.50
N LEU A 302 -1.35 7.07 -8.75
CA LEU A 302 -2.21 8.16 -9.19
C LEU A 302 -3.71 7.84 -9.19
N THR A 303 -4.12 6.59 -9.35
CA THR A 303 -5.55 6.23 -9.52
C THR A 303 -6.44 6.76 -8.39
N HIS A 304 -5.99 6.68 -7.13
CA HIS A 304 -6.75 7.15 -5.96
C HIS A 304 -6.48 8.62 -5.60
N ARG A 305 -5.69 9.33 -6.41
CA ARG A 305 -5.28 10.72 -6.22
C ARG A 305 -5.80 11.65 -7.32
N MET A 306 -6.80 11.19 -8.07
CA MET A 306 -7.42 11.92 -9.16
C MET A 306 -8.86 11.48 -9.30
N ALA A 307 -9.72 12.35 -9.84
CA ALA A 307 -11.06 11.94 -10.24
C ALA A 307 -11.43 12.51 -11.60
N LEU A 308 -12.18 11.70 -12.35
CA LEU A 308 -12.78 12.10 -13.61
C LEU A 308 -13.89 13.14 -13.36
N SER A 309 -13.99 14.09 -14.28
CA SER A 309 -15.16 14.95 -14.38
C SER A 309 -16.40 14.12 -14.75
N PHE A 310 -17.59 14.65 -14.45
CA PHE A 310 -18.84 14.01 -14.86
C PHE A 310 -18.91 13.81 -16.39
N ALA A 311 -18.45 14.82 -17.15
CA ALA A 311 -18.44 14.77 -18.61
C ALA A 311 -17.50 13.68 -19.15
N ALA A 312 -16.34 13.48 -18.53
CA ALA A 312 -15.40 12.42 -18.90
C ALA A 312 -15.98 11.03 -18.64
N ARG A 313 -16.62 10.83 -17.47
CA ARG A 313 -17.32 9.58 -17.16
C ARG A 313 -18.43 9.29 -18.18
N ALA A 314 -19.19 10.32 -18.58
CA ALA A 314 -20.24 10.19 -19.59
C ALA A 314 -19.69 9.82 -20.99
N ARG A 315 -18.44 10.17 -21.30
CA ARG A 315 -17.72 9.74 -22.52
C ARG A 315 -17.12 8.33 -22.42
N GLY A 316 -17.26 7.66 -21.29
CA GLY A 316 -16.67 6.34 -21.06
C GLY A 316 -15.16 6.36 -20.78
N GLU A 317 -14.60 7.51 -20.43
CA GLU A 317 -13.20 7.60 -20.03
C GLU A 317 -12.96 6.88 -18.70
N THR A 318 -11.77 6.32 -18.54
CA THR A 318 -11.33 5.64 -17.31
C THR A 318 -10.09 6.32 -16.76
N LEU A 319 -9.94 6.36 -15.42
CA LEU A 319 -8.72 6.91 -14.80
C LEU A 319 -7.48 6.16 -15.24
N SER A 320 -7.56 4.82 -15.32
CA SER A 320 -6.47 3.98 -15.83
C SER A 320 -6.05 4.38 -17.24
N GLY A 321 -7.01 4.58 -18.16
CA GLY A 321 -6.73 5.02 -19.52
C GLY A 321 -6.09 6.41 -19.59
N ILE A 322 -6.59 7.37 -18.80
CA ILE A 322 -5.99 8.72 -18.74
C ILE A 322 -4.56 8.65 -18.21
N ILE A 323 -4.32 7.91 -17.12
CA ILE A 323 -2.99 7.79 -16.52
C ILE A 323 -2.02 7.19 -17.54
N ASP A 324 -2.40 6.12 -18.23
CA ASP A 324 -1.54 5.50 -19.26
C ASP A 324 -1.23 6.46 -20.41
N GLN A 325 -2.24 7.20 -20.89
CA GLN A 325 -2.09 8.18 -21.96
C GLN A 325 -1.12 9.30 -21.57
N VAL A 326 -1.28 9.86 -20.37
CA VAL A 326 -0.42 10.94 -19.87
C VAL A 326 0.99 10.43 -19.63
N THR A 327 1.12 9.24 -19.04
CA THR A 327 2.41 8.60 -18.79
C THR A 327 3.19 8.42 -20.10
N THR A 328 2.54 7.88 -21.14
CA THR A 328 3.16 7.69 -22.46
C THR A 328 3.56 9.02 -23.10
N ARG A 329 2.68 10.02 -23.08
CA ARG A 329 2.93 11.34 -23.65
C ARG A 329 4.08 12.07 -22.97
N THR A 330 4.07 12.09 -21.64
CA THR A 330 4.95 12.92 -20.84
C THR A 330 6.35 12.32 -20.76
N LEU A 331 6.46 11.00 -20.60
CA LEU A 331 7.75 10.34 -20.38
C LEU A 331 8.49 10.01 -21.69
N ARG A 332 7.88 10.29 -22.85
CA ARG A 332 8.41 9.98 -24.19
C ARG A 332 8.96 8.55 -24.29
N LEU A 333 8.28 7.61 -23.62
CA LEU A 333 8.54 6.20 -23.83
C LEU A 333 8.14 5.94 -25.28
N GLU A 334 9.12 5.79 -26.16
CA GLU A 334 8.87 5.34 -27.52
C GLU A 334 7.98 4.10 -27.43
N ALA A 335 6.92 4.06 -28.23
CA ALA A 335 6.10 2.89 -28.36
C ALA A 335 7.02 1.75 -28.84
N ALA A 336 7.52 0.96 -27.90
CA ALA A 336 8.15 -0.31 -28.21
C ALA A 336 7.03 -1.29 -28.60
N ALA A 337 6.57 -1.15 -29.84
CA ALA A 337 5.76 -2.12 -30.57
C ALA A 337 5.93 -1.87 -32.08
#